data_AF-A0A7X3URV9-F1
#
_entry.id   AF-A0A7X3URV9-F1
#
_cell.length_a   1.000
_cell.length_b   1.000
_cell.length_c   1.000
_cell.angle_alpha   90.00
_cell.angle_beta   90.00
_cell.angle_gamma   90.00
#
_symmetry.space_group_name_H-M   'P 1'
#
loop_
_entity.id
_entity.type
_entity.pdbx_description
1 polymer ?
#
loop_
_entity_poly.entity_id
_entity_poly.type
_entity_poly.pdbx_seq_one_letter_code
_entity_poly.pdbx_strand_id
1 'polypeptide(L)'
;MINATILFIFYSLIMNLGATIKQCRSLRKMTQSQLADAAGLSVSHLCLLEKNERQPSISAIESIARTLEIPLSVLIFLAAEKEEVPELTAKHIEDLSRHIIGLMKLHAQR
;
A
#
# COMPACT_ATOMS: atom_id res chain seq x y z
N MET A 1 -27.37 -11.28 6.06
CA MET A 1 -26.29 -11.74 6.96
C MET A 1 -24.98 -11.59 6.20
N ILE A 2 -24.09 -10.69 6.60
CA ILE A 2 -22.80 -10.52 5.92
C ILE A 2 -21.99 -11.79 6.20
N ASN A 3 -21.54 -12.47 5.14
CA ASN A 3 -20.84 -13.75 5.22
C ASN A 3 -19.54 -13.59 6.04
N ALA A 4 -19.27 -14.49 6.98
CA ALA A 4 -18.05 -14.48 7.79
C ALA A 4 -16.76 -14.42 6.93
N THR A 5 -16.80 -14.96 5.72
CA THR A 5 -15.72 -14.84 4.72
C THR A 5 -15.44 -13.39 4.33
N ILE A 6 -16.47 -12.57 4.14
CA ILE A 6 -16.32 -11.15 3.78
C ILE A 6 -15.72 -10.39 4.95
N LEU A 7 -16.16 -10.67 6.19
CA LEU A 7 -15.62 -10.04 7.38
C LEU A 7 -14.15 -10.40 7.59
N PHE A 8 -13.78 -11.66 7.35
CA PHE A 8 -12.39 -12.12 7.42
C PHE A 8 -11.49 -11.42 6.40
N ILE A 9 -11.93 -11.31 5.14
CA ILE A 9 -11.19 -10.61 4.08
C ILE A 9 -11.01 -9.13 4.44
N PHE A 10 -12.07 -8.45 4.87
CA PHE A 10 -11.99 -7.05 5.28
C PHE A 10 -11.05 -6.86 6.49
N TYR A 11 -11.11 -7.75 7.48
CA TYR A 11 -10.25 -7.65 8.65
C TYR A 11 -8.78 -7.93 8.32
N SER A 12 -8.51 -8.94 7.47
CA SER A 12 -7.17 -9.25 6.96
C SER A 12 -6.58 -8.08 6.17
N LEU A 13 -7.37 -7.48 5.27
CA LEU A 13 -6.95 -6.30 4.50
C LEU A 13 -6.57 -5.14 5.41
N ILE A 14 -7.36 -4.88 6.45
CA ILE A 14 -7.11 -3.78 7.39
C ILE A 14 -5.86 -4.05 8.24
N MET A 15 -5.65 -5.29 8.69
CA MET A 15 -4.43 -5.68 9.41
C MET A 15 -3.15 -5.59 8.57
N ASN A 16 -3.25 -5.61 7.25
CA ASN A 16 -2.08 -5.53 6.38
C ASN A 16 -1.86 -4.13 5.82
N LEU A 17 -2.92 -3.34 5.65
CA LEU A 17 -2.82 -1.99 5.10
C LEU A 17 -1.90 -1.06 5.90
N GLY A 18 -1.97 -1.08 7.23
CA GLY A 18 -1.06 -0.27 8.06
C GLY A 18 0.41 -0.64 7.89
N ALA A 19 0.69 -1.94 7.83
CA ALA A 19 2.05 -2.45 7.60
C ALA A 19 2.55 -2.06 6.20
N THR A 20 1.70 -2.16 5.17
CA THR A 20 2.02 -1.76 3.80
C THR A 20 2.29 -0.25 3.70
N ILE A 21 1.49 0.59 4.36
CA ILE A 21 1.72 2.04 4.43
C ILE A 21 3.10 2.34 5.02
N LYS A 22 3.47 1.68 6.13
CA LYS A 22 4.78 1.83 6.77
C LYS A 22 5.93 1.42 5.84
N GLN A 23 5.77 0.33 5.10
CA GLN A 23 6.77 -0.14 4.13
C GLN A 23 6.96 0.86 2.99
N CYS A 24 5.87 1.27 2.33
CA CYS A 24 5.90 2.26 1.25
C CYS A 24 6.52 3.58 1.72
N ARG A 25 6.16 4.06 2.91
CA ARG A 25 6.75 5.26 3.53
C ARG A 25 8.26 5.12 3.69
N SER A 26 8.72 3.99 4.20
CA SER A 26 10.14 3.73 4.46
C SER A 26 10.94 3.64 3.16
N LEU A 27 10.38 3.04 2.10
CA LEU A 27 10.98 3.01 0.76
C LEU A 27 11.13 4.41 0.16
N ARG A 28 10.16 5.31 0.43
CA ARG A 28 10.24 6.74 0.08
C ARG A 28 11.16 7.55 1.01
N LYS A 29 11.81 6.92 2.00
CA LYS A 29 12.69 7.56 3.00
C LYS A 29 12.00 8.68 3.80
N MET A 30 10.69 8.59 4.01
CA MET A 30 9.93 9.56 4.78
C MET A 30 9.83 9.15 6.25
N THR A 31 9.94 10.10 7.17
CA THR A 31 9.56 9.91 8.58
C THR A 31 8.04 9.89 8.73
N GLN A 32 7.53 9.39 9.87
CA GLN A 32 6.10 9.45 10.15
C GLN A 32 5.57 10.90 10.16
N SER A 33 6.34 11.87 10.68
CA SER A 33 5.94 13.28 10.63
C SER A 33 5.81 13.75 9.19
N GLN A 34 6.82 13.51 8.35
CA GLN A 34 6.81 13.96 6.96
C GLN A 34 5.62 13.41 6.16
N LEU A 35 5.29 12.13 6.33
CA LEU A 35 4.12 11.56 5.65
C LEU A 35 2.82 12.11 6.24
N ALA A 36 2.72 12.23 7.56
CA ALA A 36 1.51 12.75 8.20
C ALA A 36 1.23 14.19 7.76
N ASP A 37 2.25 15.06 7.81
CA ASP A 37 2.15 16.46 7.42
C ASP A 37 1.73 16.59 5.95
N ALA A 38 2.38 15.84 5.04
CA ALA A 38 2.08 15.88 3.62
C ALA A 38 0.75 15.20 3.24
N ALA A 39 0.22 14.29 4.06
CA ALA A 39 -1.07 13.66 3.87
C ALA A 39 -2.22 14.38 4.59
N GLY A 40 -1.94 15.47 5.33
CA GLY A 40 -2.95 16.19 6.12
C GLY A 40 -3.48 15.39 7.31
N LEU A 41 -2.63 14.57 7.92
CA LEU A 41 -2.93 13.72 9.08
C LEU A 41 -2.10 14.17 10.28
N SER A 42 -2.55 13.84 11.50
CA SER A 42 -1.67 13.95 12.66
C SER A 42 -0.67 12.80 12.70
N VAL A 43 0.53 13.05 13.22
CA VAL A 43 1.57 12.01 13.40
C VAL A 43 1.05 10.84 14.24
N SER A 44 0.29 11.15 15.30
CA SER A 44 -0.35 10.14 16.15
C SER A 44 -1.36 9.30 15.37
N HIS A 45 -2.18 9.91 14.52
CA HIS A 45 -3.12 9.17 13.68
C HIS A 45 -2.39 8.23 12.73
N LEU A 46 -1.38 8.72 12.01
CA LEU A 46 -0.58 7.88 11.11
C LEU A 46 0.12 6.73 11.88
N CYS A 47 0.66 6.99 13.07
CA CYS A 47 1.29 5.96 13.90
C CYS A 47 0.31 4.83 14.27
N LEU A 48 -0.91 5.18 14.68
CA LEU A 48 -1.95 4.19 14.97
C LEU A 48 -2.37 3.40 13.73
N LEU A 49 -2.45 4.07 12.57
CA LEU A 49 -2.73 3.41 11.29
C LEU A 49 -1.63 2.40 10.94
N GLU A 50 -0.36 2.78 11.03
CA GLU A 50 0.77 1.92 10.69
C GLU A 50 0.91 0.68 11.60
N LYS A 51 0.33 0.73 12.80
CA LYS A 51 0.26 -0.39 13.74
C LYS A 51 -1.02 -1.22 13.62
N ASN A 52 -1.94 -0.83 12.74
CA ASN A 52 -3.29 -1.38 12.62
C ASN A 52 -4.12 -1.26 13.92
N GLU A 53 -3.79 -0.29 14.77
CA GLU A 53 -4.50 -0.01 16.02
C GLU A 53 -5.72 0.89 15.78
N ARG A 54 -5.85 1.46 14.58
CA ARG A 54 -6.98 2.28 14.17
C ARG A 54 -7.40 1.98 12.74
N GLN A 55 -8.71 1.97 12.52
CA GLN A 55 -9.27 1.75 11.20
C GLN A 55 -9.15 3.02 10.36
N PRO A 56 -8.50 2.96 9.18
CA PRO A 56 -8.37 4.12 8.31
C PRO A 56 -9.71 4.47 7.64
N SER A 57 -10.00 5.76 7.52
CA SER A 57 -11.07 6.23 6.64
C SER A 57 -10.61 6.17 5.18
N ILE A 58 -11.53 6.02 4.22
CA ILE A 58 -11.21 6.03 2.79
C ILE A 58 -10.42 7.29 2.42
N SER A 59 -10.85 8.46 2.92
CA SER A 59 -10.15 9.74 2.70
C SER A 59 -8.70 9.73 3.19
N ALA A 60 -8.42 9.10 4.34
CA ALA A 60 -7.04 8.98 4.84
C ALA A 60 -6.20 8.07 3.93
N ILE A 61 -6.75 6.93 3.48
CA ILE A 61 -6.05 6.01 2.57
C ILE A 61 -5.75 6.70 1.23
N GLU A 62 -6.73 7.40 0.65
CA GLU A 62 -6.55 8.17 -0.57
C GLU A 62 -5.48 9.26 -0.43
N SER A 63 -5.49 9.98 0.69
CA SER A 63 -4.48 11.02 0.96
C SER A 63 -3.09 10.41 1.06
N ILE A 64 -2.93 9.35 1.84
CA ILE A 64 -1.67 8.62 1.99
C ILE A 64 -1.19 8.08 0.64
N ALA A 65 -2.06 7.46 -0.15
CA ALA A 65 -1.71 6.91 -1.47
C ALA A 65 -1.21 8.01 -2.42
N ARG A 66 -1.91 9.15 -2.47
CA ARG A 66 -1.48 10.33 -3.25
C ARG A 66 -0.13 10.85 -2.78
N THR A 67 0.08 11.03 -1.48
CA THR A 67 1.35 11.53 -0.92
C THR A 67 2.52 10.58 -1.14
N LEU A 68 2.27 9.27 -1.11
CA LEU A 68 3.28 8.26 -1.45
C LEU A 68 3.51 8.13 -2.95
N GLU A 69 2.72 8.82 -3.78
CA GLU A 69 2.71 8.72 -5.24
C GLU A 69 2.49 7.27 -5.71
N ILE A 70 1.52 6.59 -5.09
CA ILE A 70 1.12 5.22 -5.42
C ILE A 70 -0.36 5.23 -5.76
N PRO A 71 -0.79 4.62 -6.88
CA PRO A 71 -2.22 4.45 -7.15
C PRO A 71 -2.91 3.74 -5.99
N LEU A 72 -4.08 4.22 -5.56
CA LEU A 72 -4.83 3.65 -4.44
C LEU A 72 -5.04 2.13 -4.59
N SER A 73 -5.37 1.69 -5.81
CA SER A 73 -5.55 0.28 -6.13
C SER A 73 -4.31 -0.57 -5.85
N VAL A 74 -3.11 -0.04 -6.13
CA VAL A 74 -1.84 -0.71 -5.86
C VAL A 74 -1.57 -0.79 -4.36
N LEU A 75 -1.84 0.29 -3.61
CA LEU A 75 -1.69 0.27 -2.15
C LEU A 75 -2.61 -0.77 -1.51
N ILE A 76 -3.86 -0.86 -1.97
CA ILE A 76 -4.83 -1.85 -1.51
C ILE A 76 -4.42 -3.28 -1.92
N PHE A 77 -3.91 -3.46 -3.14
CA PHE A 77 -3.41 -4.76 -3.61
C PHE A 77 -2.25 -5.26 -2.75
N LEU A 78 -1.26 -4.41 -2.48
CA LEU A 78 -0.11 -4.72 -1.62
C LEU A 78 -0.52 -4.99 -0.15
N ALA A 79 -1.67 -4.48 0.28
CA ALA A 79 -2.25 -4.79 1.59
C ALA A 79 -3.07 -6.09 1.57
N ALA A 80 -3.61 -6.49 0.42
CA ALA A 80 -4.37 -7.72 0.29
C ALA A 80 -3.45 -8.95 0.27
N GLU A 81 -2.22 -8.82 -0.25
CA GLU A 81 -1.27 -9.92 -0.33
C GLU A 81 -0.50 -10.11 0.98
N LYS A 82 -0.75 -11.24 1.65
CA LYS A 82 0.15 -11.77 2.68
C LYS A 82 0.18 -13.29 2.74
N GLU A 83 -0.07 -13.95 1.61
CA GLU A 83 0.40 -15.32 1.43
C GLU A 83 1.83 -15.24 0.91
N GLU A 84 2.69 -16.10 1.46
CA GLU A 84 4.11 -16.25 1.11
C GLU A 84 4.32 -15.94 -0.37
N VAL A 85 5.24 -15.02 -0.70
CA VAL A 85 5.67 -14.87 -2.09
C VAL A 85 6.14 -16.26 -2.49
N PRO A 86 5.39 -17.00 -3.34
CA PRO A 86 5.83 -18.31 -3.77
C PRO A 86 7.17 -18.08 -4.44
N GLU A 87 8.10 -19.04 -4.33
CA GLU A 87 9.35 -19.02 -5.10
C GLU A 87 9.10 -18.40 -6.47
N LEU A 88 9.82 -17.32 -6.79
CA LEU A 88 9.58 -16.53 -7.97
C LEU A 88 9.60 -17.45 -9.20
N THR A 89 8.41 -17.73 -9.74
CA THR A 89 8.29 -18.54 -10.94
C THR A 89 8.82 -17.75 -12.13
N ALA A 90 9.30 -18.45 -13.16
CA ALA A 90 9.75 -17.81 -14.40
C ALA A 90 8.69 -16.86 -15.00
N LYS A 91 7.40 -17.19 -14.82
CA LYS A 91 6.28 -16.36 -15.27
C LYS A 91 6.20 -15.02 -14.52
N HIS A 92 6.43 -15.02 -13.21
CA HIS A 92 6.45 -13.79 -12.41
C HIS A 92 7.60 -12.86 -12.82
N ILE A 93 8.77 -13.42 -13.14
CA ILE A 93 9.92 -12.66 -13.64
C ILE A 93 9.62 -12.06 -15.02
N GLU A 94 8.96 -12.81 -15.89
CA GLU A 94 8.55 -12.34 -17.22
C GLU A 94 7.51 -11.22 -17.13
N ASP A 95 6.49 -11.39 -16.28
CA ASP A 95 5.46 -10.38 -16.02
C ASP A 95 6.09 -9.11 -15.47
N LEU A 96 6.97 -9.21 -14.48
CA LEU A 96 7.66 -8.05 -13.91
C LEU A 96 8.56 -7.36 -14.94
N SER A 97 9.27 -8.12 -15.76
CA SER A 97 10.13 -7.60 -16.83
C SER A 97 9.33 -6.79 -17.85
N ARG A 98 8.14 -7.27 -18.24
CA ARG A 98 7.23 -6.52 -19.12
C ARG A 98 6.79 -5.20 -18.52
N HIS A 99 6.41 -5.19 -17.25
CA HIS A 99 5.99 -3.98 -16.56
C HIS A 99 7.14 -2.96 -16.45
N ILE A 100 8.35 -3.40 -16.08
CA ILE A 100 9.54 -2.55 -16.02
C ILE A 100 9.85 -1.94 -17.39
N ILE A 101 9.83 -2.75 -18.47
CA ILE A 101 10.05 -2.25 -19.83
C ILE A 101 8.97 -1.24 -20.24
N GLY A 102 7.72 -1.47 -19.86
CA GLY A 102 6.62 -0.53 -20.08
C GLY A 102 6.86 0.80 -19.38
N LEU A 103 7.26 0.77 -18.10
CA LEU A 103 7.61 1.96 -17.33
C LEU A 103 8.80 2.70 -17.96
N MET A 104 9.85 1.99 -18.40
CA MET A 104 11.00 2.61 -19.07
C MET A 104 10.61 3.31 -20.38
N LYS A 105 9.71 2.72 -21.16
CA LYS A 105 9.23 3.32 -22.42
C LYS A 105 8.43 4.61 -22.21
N LEU A 106 7.71 4.74 -21.10
CA LEU A 106 6.96 5.95 -20.76
C LEU A 106 7.85 7.17 -20.50
N HIS A 107 9.11 6.95 -20.09
CA HIS A 107 10.09 8.03 -19.87
C HIS A 107 10.94 8.35 -21.11
N ALA A 108 10.87 7.54 -22.18
CA ALA A 108 11.61 7.76 -23.42
C ALA A 108 10.88 8.62 -24.46
N GLN A 109 9.66 9.10 -24.15
CA GLN A 109 8.85 9.96 -25.02
C GLN A 109 8.69 11.40 -24.49
N ARG A 110 9.56 11.82 -23.55
CA ARG A 110 9.70 13.22 -23.15
C ARG A 110 11.01 13.79 -23.67
#